data_AF-X1AIG1-F1
#
_entry.id   AF-X1AIG1-F1
#
_cell.length_a   1.000
_cell.length_b   1.000
_cell.length_c   1.000
_cell.angle_alpha   90.00
_cell.angle_beta   90.00
_cell.angle_gamma   90.00
#
_symmetry.space_group_name_H-M   'P 1'
#
loop_
_entity.id
_entity.type
_entity.pdbx_description
1 polymer ?
#
loop_
_entity_poly.entity_id
_entity_poly.type
_entity_poly.pdbx_seq_one_letter_code
_entity_poly.pdbx_strand_id
1 'polypeptide(L)' 'MNTLEKILQNNNLGEAHKLLTQRERKIINLYYLEGYKDEEIARFYGISQQAVNKSRKKGINKLMLVFQ' A
#
# COMPACT_ATOMS: atom_id res chain seq x y z
N MET A 1 -6.54 -14.11 -4.09
CA MET A 1 -7.00 -12.71 -4.15
C MET A 1 -7.23 -12.20 -2.73
N ASN A 2 -6.44 -11.23 -2.26
CA ASN A 2 -6.58 -10.68 -0.90
C ASN A 2 -7.61 -9.53 -0.85
N THR A 3 -7.96 -9.04 0.35
CA THR A 3 -8.98 -7.99 0.53
C THR A 3 -8.65 -6.70 -0.23
N LEU A 4 -7.39 -6.24 -0.20
CA LEU A 4 -6.96 -5.07 -0.97
C LEU A 4 -7.13 -5.27 -2.47
N GLU A 5 -6.68 -6.40 -2.99
CA GLU A 5 -6.81 -6.72 -4.41
C GLU A 5 -8.28 -6.74 -4.85
N LYS A 6 -9.20 -7.27 -4.02
CA LYS A 6 -10.65 -7.21 -4.26
C LYS A 6 -11.17 -5.77 -4.30
N ILE A 7 -10.79 -4.95 -3.33
CA ILE A 7 -11.20 -3.53 -3.28
C ILE A 7 -10.70 -2.80 -4.52
N LEU A 8 -9.43 -2.97 -4.87
CA LEU A 8 -8.84 -2.30 -6.03
C LEU A 8 -9.49 -2.75 -7.35
N GLN A 9 -9.74 -4.05 -7.53
CA GLN A 9 -10.45 -4.58 -8.70
C GLN A 9 -11.86 -4.00 -8.83
N ASN A 10 -12.61 -3.96 -7.73
CA ASN A 10 -13.98 -3.40 -7.72
C ASN A 10 -14.03 -1.89 -7.99
N ASN A 11 -12.90 -1.19 -7.90
CA ASN A 11 -12.79 0.25 -8.14
C ASN A 11 -12.02 0.56 -9.45
N ASN A 12 -11.92 -0.38 -10.39
CA ASN A 12 -11.19 -0.22 -11.65
C ASN A 12 -9.68 0.07 -11.49
N LEU A 13 -9.10 -0.25 -10.34
CA LEU A 13 -7.67 -0.08 -10.02
C LEU A 13 -6.88 -1.40 -10.14
N GLY A 14 -7.40 -2.38 -10.87
CA GLY A 14 -6.77 -3.69 -11.06
C GLY A 14 -5.36 -3.60 -11.68
N GLU A 15 -5.17 -2.74 -12.68
CA GLU A 15 -3.86 -2.51 -13.30
C GLU A 15 -2.91 -1.74 -12.35
N ALA A 16 -3.42 -0.76 -11.62
CA ALA A 16 -2.67 -0.05 -10.59
C ALA A 16 -2.15 -1.01 -9.50
N HIS A 17 -2.94 -2.00 -9.10
CA HIS A 17 -2.51 -3.03 -8.14
C HIS A 17 -1.29 -3.81 -8.65
N LYS A 18 -1.21 -4.10 -9.96
CA LYS A 18 -0.07 -4.80 -10.56
C LYS A 18 1.23 -3.98 -10.47
N LEU A 19 1.15 -2.65 -10.50
CA LEU A 19 2.31 -1.75 -10.36
C LEU A 19 2.90 -1.74 -8.94
N LEU A 20 2.12 -2.12 -7.93
CA LEU A 20 2.59 -2.20 -6.55
C LEU A 20 3.55 -3.38 -6.37
N THR A 21 4.71 -3.09 -5.77
CA THR A 21 5.61 -4.12 -5.25
C THR A 21 4.95 -4.84 -4.07
N GLN A 22 5.44 -6.04 -3.74
CA GLN A 22 4.93 -6.78 -2.58
C GLN A 22 5.04 -5.99 -1.27
N ARG A 23 6.11 -5.21 -1.09
CA ARG A 23 6.30 -4.38 0.12
C ARG A 23 5.30 -3.23 0.19
N GLU A 24 5.06 -2.54 -0.92
CA GLU A 24 4.06 -1.48 -0.98
C GLU A 24 2.65 -2.01 -0.70
N ARG A 25 2.28 -3.17 -1.25
CA ARG A 25 0.98 -3.82 -0.97
C ARG A 25 0.80 -4.10 0.52
N LYS A 26 1.80 -4.70 1.17
CA LYS A 26 1.76 -5.01 2.60
C LYS A 26 1.63 -3.74 3.46
N ILE A 27 2.40 -2.70 3.14
CA ILE A 27 2.35 -1.43 3.89
C ILE A 27 1.01 -0.71 3.68
N ILE A 28 0.45 -0.71 2.47
CA ILE A 28 -0.87 -0.15 2.19
C ILE A 28 -1.97 -0.91 2.95
N ASN A 29 -1.91 -2.26 2.97
CA ASN A 29 -2.83 -3.08 3.75
C ASN A 29 -2.82 -2.71 5.22
N LEU A 30 -1.63 -2.75 5.83
CA LEU A 30 -1.47 -2.46 7.26
C LEU A 30 -2.01 -1.07 7.61
N TYR A 31 -1.72 -0.07 6.77
CA TYR A 31 -2.12 1.31 7.05
C TYR A 31 -3.62 1.56 6.83
N TYR A 32 -4.15 1.21 5.65
CA TYR A 32 -5.51 1.60 5.26
C TYR A 32 -6.59 0.57 5.62
N LEU A 33 -6.24 -0.71 5.71
CA LEU A 33 -7.20 -1.77 6.03
C LEU A 33 -7.13 -2.22 7.48
N GLU A 34 -5.92 -2.24 8.05
CA GLU A 34 -5.71 -2.72 9.43
C GLU A 34 -5.49 -1.58 10.43
N GLY A 35 -5.39 -0.32 9.97
CA GLY A 35 -5.36 0.87 10.82
C GLY A 35 -4.02 1.15 11.52
N TYR A 36 -2.94 0.47 11.13
CA TYR A 36 -1.61 0.71 11.69
C TYR A 36 -1.05 2.09 11.28
N LYS A 37 -0.27 2.70 12.17
CA LYS A 37 0.51 3.91 11.91
C LYS A 37 1.88 3.55 11.32
N ASP A 38 2.49 4.49 10.59
CA ASP A 38 3.83 4.31 10.00
C ASP A 38 4.89 3.87 11.02
N GLU A 39 4.79 4.34 12.26
CA GLU A 39 5.71 3.98 13.35
C GLU A 39 5.53 2.53 13.83
N GLU A 40 4.30 2.02 13.85
CA GLU A 40 3.99 0.64 14.25
C GLU A 40 4.44 -0.33 13.17
N ILE A 41 4.20 0.03 11.90
CA ILE A 41 4.67 -0.72 10.74
C ILE A 41 6.21 -0.74 10.70
N ALA A 42 6.85 0.38 11.04
CA ALA A 42 8.30 0.47 11.12
C ALA A 42 8.88 -0.47 12.18
N ARG A 43 8.29 -0.47 13.39
CA ARG A 43 8.65 -1.42 14.46
C ARG A 43 8.43 -2.87 14.02
N PHE A 44 7.30 -3.18 13.39
CA PHE A 44 6.98 -4.52 12.91
C PHE A 44 8.00 -5.06 11.89
N TYR A 45 8.50 -4.20 10.99
CA TYR A 45 9.46 -4.60 9.97
C TYR A 45 10.94 -4.35 10.34
N GLY A 46 11.24 -3.79 11.51
CA GLY A 46 12.60 -3.43 11.91
C GLY A 46 13.26 -2.40 10.98
N ILE A 47 12.49 -1.43 10.45
CA ILE A 47 13.00 -0.37 9.57
C ILE A 47 12.63 1.03 10.08
N SER A 48 13.17 2.08 9.48
CA SER A 48 12.80 3.45 9.85
C SER A 48 11.36 3.81 9.43
N GLN A 49 10.70 4.65 10.23
CA GLN A 49 9.39 5.24 9.89
C GLN A 49 9.42 5.97 8.55
N GLN A 50 10.53 6.64 8.23
CA GLN A 50 10.72 7.33 6.95
C GLN A 50 10.70 6.35 5.76
N ALA A 51 11.29 5.16 5.91
CA ALA A 51 11.25 4.13 4.87
C ALA A 51 9.84 3.59 4.66
N VAL A 52 9.05 3.42 5.73
CA VAL A 52 7.62 3.07 5.62
C VAL A 52 6.85 4.17 4.91
N ASN A 53 6.98 5.42 5.37
CA ASN A 53 6.30 6.58 4.79
C ASN A 53 6.58 6.72 3.29
N LYS A 54 7.86 6.60 2.90
CA LYS A 54 8.29 6.65 1.50
C LYS A 54 7.66 5.52 0.68
N SER A 55 7.65 4.29 1.21
CA SER A 55 7.02 3.15 0.53
C SER A 55 5.52 3.34 0.39
N ARG A 56 4.82 3.82 1.43
CA ARG A 56 3.38 4.07 1.40
C ARG A 56 3.03 5.14 0.37
N LYS A 57 3.72 6.27 0.38
CA LYS A 57 3.53 7.36 -0.60
C LYS A 57 3.77 6.89 -2.03
N LYS A 58 4.85 6.13 -2.28
CA LYS A 58 5.11 5.56 -3.61
C LYS A 58 4.00 4.62 -4.07
N GLY A 59 3.52 3.75 -3.18
CA GLY A 59 2.42 2.85 -3.47
C GLY A 59 1.13 3.62 -3.81
N ILE A 60 0.76 4.63 -3.01
CA ILE A 60 -0.41 5.47 -3.31
C ILE A 60 -0.27 6.21 -4.64
N ASN A 61 0.91 6.77 -4.93
CA ASN A 61 1.14 7.42 -6.22
C ASN A 61 0.92 6.46 -7.40
N LYS A 62 1.35 5.20 -7.29
CA LYS A 62 1.10 4.17 -8.32
C LYS A 62 -0.39 3.86 -8.48
N LEU A 63 -1.14 3.81 -7.37
CA LEU A 63 -2.59 3.66 -7.42
C LEU A 63 -3.26 4.88 -8.08
N MET A 64 -2.68 6.07 -7.93
CA MET A 64 -3.24 7.28 -8.51
C MET A 64 -2.97 7.45 -10.02
N LEU A 65 -1.94 6.80 -10.57
CA LEU A 65 -1.56 6.95 -11.98
C LEU A 65 -2.64 6.54 -12.98
N VAL A 66 -3.56 5.68 -12.57
CA VAL A 66 -4.61 5.14 -13.45
C VAL A 66 -5.94 5.89 -13.35
N PHE A 67 -6.02 6.95 -12.53
CA PHE A 67 -7.15 7.88 -12.59
C PHE A 67 -6.91 8.86 -13.75
N GLN A 68 -7.31 8.48 -14.94
CA GLN A 68 -7.43 9.35 -16.12
C GLN A 68 -8.78 9.13 -16.80
#